data_AF-A0A1G2XCZ8-F1
#
_entry.id   AF-A0A1G2XCZ8-F1
#
_cell.length_a   1.000
_cell.length_b   1.000
_cell.length_c   1.000
_cell.angle_alpha   90.00
_cell.angle_beta   90.00
_cell.angle_gamma   90.00
#
_symmetry.space_group_name_H-M   'P 1'
#
loop_
_entity.id
_entity.type
_entity.pdbx_description
1 polymer ?
#
loop_
_entity_poly.entity_id
_entity_poly.type
_entity_poly.pdbx_seq_one_letter_code
_entity_poly.pdbx_strand_id
1 'polypeptide(L)' 'MLIVDRYKIKEIMAKRKIDNFTQLAKMLGISKNQLSNILSNKFRPIKSNIEELAGFLKVSPMDIISEDKKRK' A
#
# COMPACT_ATOMS: atom_id res chain seq x y z
N MET A 1 10.77 -6.72 10.54
CA MET A 1 9.29 -6.82 10.51
C MET A 1 8.83 -6.42 9.12
N LEU A 2 7.91 -7.13 8.48
CA LEU A 2 7.41 -6.73 7.15
C LEU A 2 6.46 -5.53 7.29
N ILE A 3 6.57 -4.57 6.37
CA ILE A 3 5.72 -3.38 6.29
C ILE A 3 5.31 -3.13 4.84
N VAL A 4 4.24 -2.34 4.66
CA VAL A 4 3.86 -1.85 3.33
C VAL A 4 4.83 -0.75 2.90
N ASP A 5 5.45 -0.91 1.74
CA ASP A 5 6.39 0.06 1.18
C ASP A 5 5.62 1.23 0.54
N ARG A 6 5.51 2.33 1.28
CA ARG A 6 4.82 3.54 0.82
C ARG A 6 5.47 4.16 -0.42
N TYR A 7 6.78 4.01 -0.62
CA TYR A 7 7.45 4.56 -1.79
C TYR A 7 7.05 3.80 -3.04
N LYS A 8 7.06 2.46 -2.98
CA LYS A 8 6.61 1.63 -4.11
C LYS A 8 5.13 1.84 -4.43
N ILE A 9 4.27 1.99 -3.43
CA ILE A 9 2.86 2.36 -3.65
C ILE A 9 2.75 3.67 -4.44
N LYS A 10 3.53 4.71 -4.09
CA LYS A 10 3.54 5.97 -4.84
C LYS A 10 4.05 5.81 -6.27
N GLU A 11 5.07 4.98 -6.48
CA GLU A 11 5.58 4.69 -7.82
C GLU A 11 4.52 4.02 -8.70
N ILE A 12 3.79 3.05 -8.14
CA ILE A 12 2.70 2.37 -8.84
C ILE A 12 1.54 3.34 -9.10
N MET A 13 1.21 4.22 -8.14
CA MET A 13 0.20 5.26 -8.33
C MET A 13 0.56 6.19 -9.50
N ALA A 14 1.82 6.64 -9.58
CA ALA A 14 2.31 7.49 -10.68
C ALA A 14 2.20 6.77 -12.03
N LYS A 15 2.61 5.49 -12.12
CA LYS A 15 2.47 4.65 -13.31
C LYS A 15 1.01 4.48 -13.75
N ARG A 16 0.07 4.57 -12.82
CA ARG A 16 -1.38 4.39 -13.04
C ARG A 16 -2.18 5.68 -13.13
N LYS A 17 -1.50 6.84 -13.14
CA LYS A 17 -2.16 8.17 -13.16
C LYS A 17 -3.16 8.34 -11.99
N ILE A 18 -2.78 7.85 -10.80
CA ILE A 18 -3.52 8.10 -9.56
C ILE A 18 -2.84 9.26 -8.84
N ASP A 19 -3.55 10.37 -8.72
CA ASP A 19 -2.96 11.66 -8.32
C ASP A 19 -2.70 11.74 -6.82
N ASN A 20 -3.56 11.11 -6.02
CA ASN A 20 -3.47 11.19 -4.56
C ASN A 20 -4.07 9.98 -3.82
N PHE A 21 -3.72 9.86 -2.53
CA PHE A 21 -4.20 8.76 -1.69
C PHE A 21 -5.71 8.79 -1.45
N THR A 22 -6.38 9.94 -1.58
CA THR A 22 -7.84 10.01 -1.47
C THR A 22 -8.50 9.32 -2.66
N GLN A 23 -7.97 9.54 -3.88
CA GLN A 23 -8.41 8.84 -5.07
C GLN A 23 -8.14 7.33 -4.97
N LEU A 24 -6.95 6.94 -4.51
CA LEU A 24 -6.64 5.52 -4.29
C LEU A 24 -7.62 4.87 -3.31
N ALA A 25 -7.89 5.51 -2.17
CA ALA A 25 -8.83 5.00 -1.18
C ALA A 25 -10.25 4.85 -1.77
N LYS A 26 -10.71 5.85 -2.54
CA LYS A 26 -12.00 5.82 -3.21
C LYS A 26 -12.09 4.65 -4.21
N MET A 27 -11.04 4.41 -4.99
CA MET A 27 -11.04 3.30 -5.95
C MET A 27 -10.98 1.93 -5.27
N LEU A 28 -10.36 1.84 -4.08
CA LEU A 28 -10.33 0.66 -3.23
C LEU A 28 -11.63 0.44 -2.43
N GLY A 29 -12.58 1.38 -2.48
CA GLY A 29 -13.81 1.30 -1.70
C GLY A 29 -13.61 1.46 -0.18
N ILE A 30 -12.49 2.06 0.25
CA ILE A 30 -12.16 2.28 1.66
C ILE A 30 -12.03 3.76 2.00
N SER A 31 -12.09 4.09 3.28
CA SER A 31 -11.81 5.46 3.76
C SER A 31 -10.33 5.81 3.65
N LYS A 32 -10.02 7.11 3.51
CA LYS A 32 -8.65 7.63 3.54
C LYS A 32 -7.91 7.26 4.84
N ASN A 33 -8.63 7.18 5.96
CA ASN A 33 -8.06 6.78 7.25
C ASN A 33 -7.68 5.30 7.25
N GLN A 34 -8.53 4.42 6.71
CA GLN A 34 -8.18 3.00 6.53
C GLN A 34 -6.94 2.84 5.66
N LEU A 35 -6.86 3.54 4.52
CA LEU A 35 -5.68 3.51 3.67
C LEU A 35 -4.43 4.02 4.41
N SER A 36 -4.55 5.11 5.16
CA SER A 36 -3.43 5.67 5.94
C SER A 36 -2.92 4.69 7.00
N ASN A 37 -3.84 3.93 7.62
CA ASN A 37 -3.47 2.87 8.55
C ASN A 37 -2.72 1.74 7.83
N ILE A 38 -3.24 1.24 6.71
CA ILE A 38 -2.59 0.18 5.89
C ILE A 38 -1.17 0.59 5.47
N LEU A 39 -0.97 1.85 5.09
CA LEU A 39 0.32 2.39 4.68
C LEU A 39 1.24 2.77 5.85
N SER A 40 0.81 2.59 7.10
CA SER A 40 1.63 2.95 8.26
C SER A 40 2.63 1.83 8.59
N ASN A 41 3.79 2.20 9.13
CA ASN A 41 4.79 1.24 9.60
C ASN A 41 4.31 0.40 10.80
N LYS A 42 3.18 0.78 11.42
CA LYS A 42 2.54 0.02 12.50
C LYS A 42 1.62 -1.08 11.98
N PHE A 43 1.21 -0.99 10.71
CA PHE A 43 0.35 -1.98 10.10
C PHE A 43 1.15 -3.21 9.74
N ARG A 44 0.72 -4.35 10.29
CA ARG A 44 1.26 -5.64 9.88
C ARG A 44 0.59 -6.02 8.56
N PRO A 45 1.36 -6.31 7.50
CA PRO A 45 0.81 -6.79 6.25
C PRO A 45 0.11 -8.13 6.49
N ILE A 46 -1.23 -8.11 6.57
CA ILE A 46 -2.08 -9.29 6.63
C ILE A 46 -2.32 -9.76 5.20
N LYS A 47 -2.23 -11.07 4.97
CA LYS A 47 -2.35 -11.71 3.65
C LYS A 47 -3.49 -11.13 2.80
N SER A 48 -4.73 -11.12 3.33
CA SER A 48 -5.92 -10.66 2.61
C SER A 48 -5.81 -9.20 2.15
N ASN A 49 -5.39 -8.29 3.04
CA ASN A 49 -5.35 -6.85 2.73
C ASN A 49 -4.26 -6.53 1.69
N ILE A 50 -3.14 -7.26 1.73
CA ILE A 50 -2.08 -7.10 0.74
C ILE A 50 -2.50 -7.71 -0.59
N GLU A 51 -3.13 -8.89 -0.60
CA GLU A 51 -3.64 -9.51 -1.83
C GLU A 51 -4.67 -8.62 -2.53
N GLU A 52 -5.61 -8.03 -1.78
CA GLU A 52 -6.59 -7.08 -2.31
C GLU A 52 -5.93 -5.83 -2.88
N LEU A 53 -5.01 -5.21 -2.12
CA LEU A 53 -4.29 -4.02 -2.54
C LEU A 53 -3.43 -4.29 -3.78
N ALA A 54 -2.69 -5.39 -3.80
CA ALA A 54 -1.85 -5.80 -4.92
C ALA A 54 -2.68 -6.16 -6.16
N GLY A 55 -3.79 -6.88 -5.98
CA GLY A 55 -4.73 -7.21 -7.06
C GLY A 55 -5.33 -5.96 -7.69
N PHE A 56 -5.77 -5.01 -6.87
CA PHE A 56 -6.25 -3.71 -7.33
C PHE A 56 -5.14 -2.95 -8.09
N LEU A 57 -3.94 -2.92 -7.52
CA LEU A 57 -2.75 -2.31 -8.11
C LEU A 57 -2.13 -3.17 -9.22
N LYS A 58 -2.78 -4.27 -9.67
CA LYS A 58 -2.28 -5.31 -10.59
C LYS A 58 -0.75 -5.48 -10.55
N VAL A 59 -0.22 -5.72 -9.35
CA VAL A 59 1.19 -6.01 -9.06
C VAL A 59 1.26 -7.24 -8.15
N SER A 60 2.46 -7.76 -7.93
CA SER A 60 2.65 -8.82 -6.94
C SER A 60 2.54 -8.26 -5.51
N PRO A 61 1.94 -8.98 -4.55
CA PRO A 61 2.02 -8.68 -3.12
C PRO A 61 3.45 -8.40 -2.63
N MET A 62 4.43 -9.11 -3.20
CA MET A 62 5.85 -8.95 -2.86
C MET A 62 6.43 -7.63 -3.38
N ASP A 63 5.82 -7.04 -4.41
CA ASP A 63 6.27 -5.75 -4.93
C ASP A 63 5.98 -4.65 -3.92
N ILE A 64 4.90 -4.72 -3.14
CA ILE A 64 4.47 -3.64 -2.25
C ILE A 64 4.84 -3.85 -0.78
N ILE A 65 5.49 -4.96 -0.44
CA ILE A 65 6.01 -5.24 0.89
C ILE A 65 7.52 -4.98 0.91
N SER A 66 8.02 -4.49 2.05
CA SER A 66 9.44 -4.39 2.35
C SER A 66 9.74 -4.80 3.78
N GLU A 67 11.00 -5.12 4.05
CA GLU A 67 11.48 -5.22 5.43
C GLU A 67 11.54 -3.81 6.03
N ASP A 68 10.99 -3.66 7.23
CA ASP A 68 11.18 -2.47 8.08
C ASP A 68 12.66 -2.38 8.45
N LYS A 69 13.41 -1.72 7.58
CA LYS A 69 14.77 -1.28 7.86
C LYS A 69 14.64 -0.13 8.85
N LYS A 70 14.44 -0.47 10.13
CA LYS A 70 14.82 0.44 11.21
C LYS A 70 16.29 0.78 10.98
N ARG A 71 16.55 1.96 10.41
CA ARG A 71 17.88 2.57 10.46
C ARG A 71 18.20 2.63 11.96
N LYS A 72 19.15 1.79 12.37
CA LYS A 72 19.85 1.93 13.65
C LYS A 72 20.47 3.32 13.70
#